data_AF-A0A494R2C9-F1
#
_entry.id   AF-A0A494R2C9-F1
#
_cell.length_a   1.000
_cell.length_b   1.000
_cell.length_c   1.000
_cell.angle_alpha   90.00
_cell.angle_beta   90.00
_cell.angle_gamma   90.00
#
_symmetry.space_group_name_H-M   'P 1'
#
loop_
_entity.id
_entity.type
_entity.pdbx_description
1 polymer ?
#
loop_
_entity_poly.entity_id
_entity_poly.type
_entity_poly.pdbx_seq_one_letter_code
_entity_poly.pdbx_strand_id
1 'polypeptide(L)' 'MICPVCGVTSLVRETRDLPCSYRNESTSIAAVMGDFCPACGDALLDASESARVSAAMLAFKEQIDVTN' A
#
# COMPACT_ATOMS: atom_id res chain seq x y z
N MET A 1 18.15 3.17 1.30
CA MET A 1 17.62 2.13 2.20
C MET A 1 17.61 0.79 1.47
N ILE A 2 17.70 -0.35 2.18
CA ILE A 2 17.59 -1.70 1.59
C ILE A 2 16.13 -2.13 1.63
N CYS A 3 15.60 -2.68 0.54
CA CYS A 3 14.28 -3.30 0.53
C CYS A 3 14.28 -4.55 1.43
N PRO A 4 13.45 -4.61 2.49
CA PRO A 4 13.44 -5.76 3.41
C PRO A 4 12.89 -7.03 2.76
N VAL A 5 12.15 -6.92 1.65
CA VAL A 5 11.53 -8.06 0.94
C VAL A 5 12.50 -8.77 0.00
N CYS A 6 13.28 -8.04 -0.78
CA CYS A 6 14.16 -8.63 -1.81
C CYS A 6 15.65 -8.25 -1.69
N GLY A 7 16.03 -7.42 -0.72
CA GLY A 7 17.43 -7.09 -0.43
C GLY A 7 18.08 -6.08 -1.38
N VAL A 8 17.37 -5.55 -2.38
CA VAL A 8 17.93 -4.53 -3.30
C VAL A 8 18.09 -3.17 -2.62
N THR A 9 19.10 -2.41 -3.05
CA THR A 9 19.52 -1.12 -2.45
C THR A 9 19.01 0.10 -3.23
N SER A 10 17.88 0.00 -3.92
CA SER A 10 17.41 1.00 -4.90
C SER A 10 15.96 1.47 -4.67
N LEU A 11 15.55 1.61 -3.40
CA LEU A 11 14.25 2.19 -3.07
C LEU A 11 14.13 3.64 -3.56
N VAL A 12 12.99 3.98 -4.18
CA VAL A 12 12.69 5.30 -4.75
C VAL A 12 11.56 5.96 -3.96
N ARG A 13 11.81 7.16 -3.41
CA ARG A 13 10.75 7.94 -2.75
C ARG A 13 9.83 8.54 -3.79
N GLU A 14 8.55 8.20 -3.74
CA GLU A 14 7.55 8.69 -4.68
C GLU A 14 6.12 8.55 -4.12
N THR A 15 5.15 8.94 -4.92
CA THR A 15 3.72 8.86 -4.59
C THR A 15 2.99 8.09 -5.68
N ARG A 16 2.25 7.06 -5.30
CA ARG A 16 1.55 6.15 -6.21
C ARG A 16 0.24 5.68 -5.63
N ASP A 17 -0.67 5.23 -6.48
CA ASP A 17 -1.86 4.54 -6.04
C ASP A 17 -1.51 3.07 -5.72
N LEU A 18 -1.96 2.58 -4.56
CA LEU A 18 -1.75 1.19 -4.16
C LEU A 18 -3.01 0.35 -4.37
N PRO A 19 -2.94 -0.77 -5.11
CA PRO A 19 -4.09 -1.66 -5.24
C PRO A 19 -4.41 -2.31 -3.88
N CYS A 20 -5.69 -2.34 -3.53
CA CYS A 20 -6.22 -3.06 -2.37
C CYS A 20 -7.31 -4.02 -2.84
N SER A 21 -7.07 -5.32 -2.68
CA SER A 21 -8.04 -6.35 -3.01
C SER A 21 -8.54 -7.02 -1.74
N TYR A 22 -9.85 -7.24 -1.66
CA TYR A 22 -10.49 -7.96 -0.57
C TYR A 22 -11.70 -8.74 -1.09
N ARG A 23 -11.74 -10.04 -0.79
CA ARG A 23 -12.70 -10.97 -1.42
C ARG A 23 -12.61 -10.85 -2.96
N ASN A 24 -13.75 -10.71 -3.63
CA ASN A 24 -13.82 -10.57 -5.10
C ASN A 24 -13.81 -9.09 -5.56
N GLU A 25 -13.50 -8.16 -4.66
CA GLU A 25 -13.55 -6.72 -4.91
C GLU A 25 -12.14 -6.12 -4.86
N SER A 26 -11.89 -5.11 -5.70
CA SER A 26 -10.62 -4.40 -5.79
C SER A 26 -10.85 -2.90 -5.86
N THR A 27 -10.02 -2.15 -5.15
CA THR A 27 -9.97 -0.68 -5.17
C THR A 27 -8.53 -0.20 -5.21
N SER A 28 -8.32 1.11 -5.39
CA SER A 28 -7.01 1.76 -5.27
C SER A 28 -6.99 2.75 -4.10
N ILE A 29 -6.00 2.63 -3.23
CA ILE A 29 -5.70 3.62 -2.20
C ILE A 29 -4.87 4.71 -2.87
N ALA A 30 -5.48 5.88 -3.02
CA ALA A 30 -4.87 6.97 -3.77
C ALA A 30 -3.69 7.62 -3.03
N ALA A 31 -2.74 8.10 -3.83
CA ALA A 31 -1.66 9.00 -3.43
C ALA A 31 -0.88 8.52 -2.18
N VAL A 32 -0.44 7.26 -2.19
CA VAL A 32 0.41 6.69 -1.13
C VAL A 32 1.84 7.13 -1.32
N MET A 33 2.36 7.87 -0.34
CA MET A 33 3.75 8.31 -0.32
C MET A 33 4.61 7.27 0.40
N GLY A 34 5.70 6.85 -0.25
CA GLY A 34 6.55 5.79 0.28
C GLY A 34 7.86 5.66 -0.47
N ASP A 35 8.72 4.81 0.06
CA ASP A 35 9.91 4.33 -0.61
C ASP A 35 9.57 3.03 -1.36
N PHE A 36 9.45 3.10 -2.68
CA PHE A 36 9.03 1.99 -3.51
C PHE A 36 10.22 1.23 -4.07
N CYS A 37 10.14 -0.10 -4.01
CA CYS A 37 11.13 -1.00 -4.57
C CYS A 37 10.84 -1.24 -6.06
N PRO A 38 11.73 -0.82 -6.98
CA PRO A 38 11.52 -1.06 -8.41
C PRO A 38 11.68 -2.54 -8.80
N ALA A 39 12.31 -3.36 -7.96
CA ALA A 39 12.57 -4.77 -8.26
C ALA A 39 11.38 -5.69 -7.94
N CYS A 40 10.71 -5.49 -6.80
CA CYS A 40 9.62 -6.36 -6.35
C CYS A 40 8.28 -5.63 -6.16
N GLY A 41 8.24 -4.30 -6.31
CA GLY A 41 7.02 -3.51 -6.16
C GLY A 41 6.60 -3.22 -4.72
N ASP A 42 7.38 -3.68 -3.72
CA ASP A 42 7.09 -3.42 -2.30
C ASP A 42 7.27 -1.94 -1.94
N ALA A 43 6.58 -1.48 -0.90
CA ALA A 43 6.60 -0.08 -0.47
C ALA A 43 6.89 0.04 1.02
N LEU A 44 7.93 0.82 1.36
CA LEU A 44 8.23 1.21 2.73
C LEU A 44 7.53 2.53 3.05
N LEU A 45 6.57 2.47 3.97
CA LEU A 45 5.79 3.64 4.41
C LEU A 45 6.31 4.12 5.76
N ASP A 46 6.26 5.43 5.98
CA ASP A 46 6.43 5.98 7.33
C ASP A 46 5.19 5.67 8.20
N ALA A 47 5.30 5.92 9.50
CA ALA A 47 4.24 5.58 10.45
C ALA A 47 2.91 6.29 10.13
N SER A 48 2.94 7.54 9.67
CA SER A 48 1.74 8.28 9.28
C SER A 48 1.08 7.69 8.05
N GLU A 49 1.84 7.43 6.99
CA GLU A 49 1.30 6.85 5.75
C GLU A 49 0.82 5.41 5.98
N SER A 50 1.53 4.63 6.79
CA SER A 50 1.10 3.29 7.18
C SER A 50 -0.24 3.29 7.93
N ALA A 51 -0.43 4.23 8.86
CA ALA A 51 -1.71 4.38 9.57
C ALA A 51 -2.85 4.78 8.62
N ARG A 52 -2.59 5.73 7.71
CA ARG A 52 -3.58 6.19 6.72
C ARG A 52 -4.00 5.06 5.76
N VAL A 53 -3.01 4.34 5.21
CA VAL A 53 -3.24 3.21 4.31
C VAL A 53 -4.02 2.11 5.04
N SER A 54 -3.65 1.78 6.27
CA SER A 54 -4.35 0.76 7.06
C SER A 54 -5.80 1.14 7.35
N ALA A 55 -6.07 2.42 7.68
CA ALA A 55 -7.43 2.92 7.87
C ALA A 55 -8.26 2.85 6.57
N ALA A 56 -7.66 3.20 5.42
CA ALA A 56 -8.33 3.08 4.12
C ALA A 56 -8.65 1.62 3.75
N MET A 57 -7.73 0.68 4.01
CA MET A 57 -7.97 -0.75 3.82
C MET A 57 -9.10 -1.25 4.73
N LEU A 58 -9.16 -0.80 5.99
CA LEU A 58 -10.21 -1.20 6.92
C LEU A 58 -11.59 -0.68 6.48
N ALA A 59 -11.68 0.61 6.14
CA ALA A 59 -12.91 1.21 5.65
C ALA A 59 -13.42 0.50 4.38
N PHE A 60 -12.52 0.13 3.47
CA PHE A 60 -12.88 -0.65 2.29
C PHE A 60 -13.44 -2.04 2.66
N LYS A 61 -12.77 -2.76 3.58
CA LYS A 61 -13.25 -4.07 4.04
C LYS A 61 -14.64 -3.99 4.68
N GLU A 62 -14.85 -3.02 5.56
CA GLU A 62 -16.15 -2.77 6.21
C GLU A 62 -17.23 -2.44 5.19
N GLN A 63 -16.92 -1.64 4.17
CA GLN A 63 -17.86 -1.35 3.09
C GLN A 63 -18.26 -2.62 2.32
N ILE A 64 -17.30 -3.49 1.99
CA ILE A 64 -17.59 -4.75 1.30
C ILE A 64 -18.41 -5.70 2.17
N ASP A 65 -18.08 -5.84 3.45
CA ASP A 65 -18.79 -6.73 4.39
C ASP A 65 -20.24 -6.30 4.65
N VAL A 66 -20.56 -5.00 4.54
CA VAL A 66 -21.95 -4.50 4.64
C VAL A 66 -22.72 -4.69 3.34
N THR A 67 -22.03 -4.77 2.20
CA THR A 67 -22.65 -4.81 0.87
C THR A 67 -22.92 -6.24 0.38
N ASN A 68 -22.28 -7.26 0.98
CA ASN A 68 -22.27 -8.65 0.50
C ASN A 68 -22.60 -9.64 1.63
#